data_AF-A0A2D9K7E6-F1
#
_entry.id   AF-A0A2D9K7E6-F1
#
_cell.length_a   1.000
_cell.length_b   1.000
_cell.length_c   1.000
_cell.angle_alpha   90.00
_cell.angle_beta   90.00
_cell.angle_gamma   90.00
#
_symmetry.space_group_name_H-M   'P 1'
#
loop_
_entity.id
_entity.type
_entity.pdbx_description
1 polymer ?
#
loop_
_entity_poly.entity_id
_entity_poly.type
_entity_poly.pdbx_seq_one_letter_code
_entity_poly.pdbx_strand_id
1 'polypeptide(L)'
;MKMIIKGALVIAMAISGAFVALAPAAAAVEIDVTQGNVEPLPIAITDFQSADGIGKQISDVVQADLKRSGLFAPIDRAAFIQSGLTTDTTPSFKDWTVINAQALVVGRVSPEADGRLRVEFRLWDTFAGQQLDGQQFYTNPENWRRVAHIIADAIYERLTGEKGYFDTRIVFVSESGTKDKRVKRLAIMDQDGANLRYLTDGSELVLTPRFSPSRQEVTYMSFGNGEPRVYLLQLETGQREIVGNFPGMTFSPRFSPDGQKVIMSLQQEGNANIYAMDLRSRATTRLTSTTAIDTSPSYSPDGRRIVFESDRGGRQQLYVMGADGSGQQRISFGDGSYSTPVWSPRGDLIAFTKQSGGQFQIGVMRPDGSGERILTSGFHNEGPTWAPNGRVLMFFRDQRGGGGPQLYSIDLTGYNEQKIPTPSYASDPAWSPSLE
;
A
#
# COMPACT_ATOMS: atom_id res chain seq x y z
N MET A 1 -23.47 95.95 -7.93
CA MET A 1 -24.64 95.42 -7.20
C MET A 1 -24.48 93.90 -7.10
N LYS A 2 -24.49 93.37 -5.86
CA LYS A 2 -24.66 91.99 -5.37
C LYS A 2 -24.46 90.81 -6.37
N MET A 3 -23.43 89.98 -6.19
CA MET A 3 -23.40 88.76 -5.33
C MET A 3 -24.28 87.61 -5.85
N ILE A 4 -23.69 86.46 -6.18
CA ILE A 4 -23.93 85.12 -5.57
C ILE A 4 -23.14 84.03 -6.31
N ILE A 5 -22.50 83.21 -5.47
CA ILE A 5 -21.67 82.02 -5.70
C ILE A 5 -22.53 80.82 -6.10
N LYS A 6 -22.05 79.97 -7.03
CA LYS A 6 -22.22 78.50 -6.95
C LYS A 6 -20.97 77.82 -7.52
N GLY A 7 -20.26 77.10 -6.66
CA GLY A 7 -19.14 76.24 -7.03
C GLY A 7 -19.63 74.92 -7.64
N ALA A 8 -18.87 74.41 -8.60
CA ALA A 8 -18.99 73.06 -9.11
C ALA A 8 -17.67 72.33 -8.82
N LEU A 9 -17.76 71.29 -8.01
CA LEU A 9 -16.68 70.38 -7.64
C LEU A 9 -16.41 69.46 -8.84
N VAL A 10 -15.24 69.58 -9.48
CA VAL A 10 -14.78 68.65 -10.51
C VAL A 10 -14.11 67.46 -9.82
N ILE A 11 -14.77 66.31 -9.84
CA ILE A 11 -14.18 65.03 -9.43
C ILE A 11 -13.31 64.53 -10.59
N ALA A 12 -11.99 64.62 -10.44
CA ALA A 12 -11.05 64.00 -11.35
C ALA A 12 -10.97 62.49 -11.03
N MET A 13 -11.57 61.67 -11.88
CA MET A 13 -11.49 60.21 -11.81
C MET A 13 -10.13 59.77 -12.37
N ALA A 14 -9.18 59.46 -11.49
CA ALA A 14 -7.92 58.83 -11.87
C ALA A 14 -8.19 57.35 -12.18
N ILE A 15 -8.17 56.98 -13.46
CA ILE A 15 -8.17 55.58 -13.89
C ILE A 15 -6.75 55.05 -13.68
N SER A 16 -6.49 54.48 -12.50
CA SER A 16 -5.32 53.63 -12.27
C SER A 16 -5.56 52.29 -12.97
N GLY A 17 -5.01 52.15 -14.18
CA GLY A 17 -4.94 50.87 -14.87
C GLY A 17 -4.02 49.93 -14.09
N ALA A 18 -4.60 48.97 -13.37
CA ALA A 18 -3.87 47.86 -12.80
C ALA A 18 -3.42 46.94 -13.95
N PHE A 19 -2.14 47.05 -14.35
CA PHE A 19 -1.49 46.00 -15.13
C PHE A 19 -1.40 44.76 -14.25
N VAL A 20 -2.33 43.82 -14.44
CA VAL A 20 -2.16 42.46 -13.94
C VAL A 20 -1.08 41.82 -14.82
N ALA A 21 0.15 41.78 -14.31
CA ALA A 21 1.19 40.95 -14.88
C ALA A 21 0.72 39.50 -14.73
N LEU A 22 0.22 38.91 -15.81
CA LEU A 22 0.05 37.46 -15.92
C LEU A 22 1.45 36.86 -15.87
N ALA A 23 1.87 36.41 -14.68
CA ALA A 23 3.04 35.56 -14.56
C ALA A 23 2.79 34.34 -15.45
N PRO A 24 3.76 33.89 -16.27
CA PRO A 24 3.62 32.64 -16.97
C PRO A 24 3.39 31.57 -15.90
N ALA A 25 2.25 30.88 -15.97
CA ALA A 25 2.03 29.68 -15.20
C ALA A 25 3.00 28.63 -15.74
N ALA A 26 4.23 28.61 -15.22
CA ALA A 26 5.14 27.49 -15.42
C ALA A 26 4.45 26.30 -14.75
N ALA A 27 3.92 25.39 -15.56
CA ALA A 27 3.38 24.13 -15.06
C ALA A 27 4.53 23.42 -14.33
N ALA A 28 4.37 23.25 -13.02
CA ALA A 28 5.33 22.48 -12.24
C ALA A 28 5.28 21.01 -12.71
N VAL A 29 6.42 20.33 -12.68
CA VAL A 29 6.48 18.89 -12.96
C VAL A 29 5.66 18.13 -11.91
N GLU A 30 4.50 17.62 -12.34
CA GLU A 30 3.51 16.90 -11.53
C GLU A 30 2.87 15.79 -12.37
N ILE A 31 2.54 14.68 -11.73
CA ILE A 31 1.88 13.52 -12.31
C ILE A 31 0.42 13.54 -11.85
N ASP A 32 -0.50 13.76 -12.79
CA ASP A 32 -1.93 13.62 -12.52
C ASP A 32 -2.35 12.15 -12.52
N VAL A 33 -2.37 11.59 -11.31
CA VAL A 33 -2.69 10.18 -11.02
C VAL A 33 -4.19 9.86 -11.07
N THR A 34 -5.05 10.83 -11.41
CA THR A 34 -6.50 10.64 -11.56
C THR A 34 -6.90 10.20 -12.97
N GLN A 35 -5.98 10.29 -13.93
CA GLN A 35 -6.21 9.93 -15.32
C GLN A 35 -6.18 8.41 -15.51
N GLY A 36 -6.96 7.90 -16.48
CA GLY A 36 -7.10 6.47 -16.73
C GLY A 36 -5.86 5.78 -17.32
N ASN A 37 -4.97 6.55 -17.95
CA ASN A 37 -3.67 6.09 -18.42
C ASN A 37 -2.67 7.24 -18.28
N VAL A 38 -1.66 7.07 -17.42
CA VAL A 38 -0.65 8.08 -17.13
C VAL A 38 0.62 7.73 -17.90
N GLU A 39 1.11 8.64 -18.74
CA GLU A 39 2.43 8.47 -19.36
C GLU A 39 3.51 8.55 -18.27
N PRO A 40 4.38 7.53 -18.12
CA PRO A 40 5.37 7.52 -17.05
C PRO A 40 6.35 8.70 -17.19
N LEU A 41 6.58 9.42 -16.10
CA LEU A 41 7.40 10.62 -16.06
C LEU A 41 8.89 10.28 -16.22
N PRO A 42 9.59 10.78 -17.26
CA PRO A 42 11.01 10.59 -17.41
C PRO A 42 11.80 11.28 -16.29
N ILE A 43 12.54 10.49 -15.50
CA ILE A 43 13.28 10.99 -14.34
C ILE A 43 14.74 10.52 -14.38
N ALA A 44 15.68 11.41 -14.13
CA ALA A 44 17.09 11.07 -13.96
C ALA A 44 17.41 10.89 -12.49
N ILE A 45 18.03 9.77 -12.12
CA ILE A 45 18.45 9.48 -10.73
C ILE A 45 19.96 9.21 -10.77
N THR A 46 20.75 10.16 -10.29
CA THR A 46 22.22 10.00 -10.28
C THR A 46 22.63 8.95 -9.26
N ASP A 47 23.79 8.32 -9.46
CA ASP A 47 24.43 7.59 -8.36
C ASP A 47 24.69 8.59 -7.22
N PHE A 48 24.19 8.30 -6.02
CA PHE A 48 24.45 9.20 -4.90
C PHE A 48 25.92 9.12 -4.50
N GLN A 49 26.52 10.27 -4.25
CA GLN A 49 27.92 10.34 -3.87
C GLN A 49 28.14 9.69 -2.51
N SER A 50 29.14 8.83 -2.40
CA SER A 50 29.52 8.16 -1.16
C SER A 50 30.97 7.68 -1.24
N ALA A 51 31.63 7.51 -0.09
CA ALA A 51 33.02 7.02 -0.05
C ALA A 51 33.12 5.49 -0.23
N ASP A 52 32.06 4.76 0.11
CA ASP A 52 32.03 3.30 0.26
C ASP A 52 31.05 2.60 -0.69
N GLY A 53 30.42 3.34 -1.60
CA GLY A 53 29.48 2.81 -2.59
C GLY A 53 28.03 2.66 -2.10
N ILE A 54 27.73 2.92 -0.82
CA ILE A 54 26.36 2.86 -0.28
C ILE A 54 25.42 3.83 -1.00
N GLY A 55 25.93 5.00 -1.42
CA GLY A 55 25.14 5.97 -2.17
C GLY A 55 24.60 5.42 -3.49
N LYS A 56 25.42 4.62 -4.20
CA LYS A 56 24.94 3.93 -5.40
C LYS A 56 23.80 2.97 -5.08
N GLN A 57 23.96 2.16 -4.02
CA GLN A 57 22.93 1.22 -3.59
C GLN A 57 21.61 1.92 -3.22
N ILE A 58 21.67 3.05 -2.52
CA ILE A 58 20.49 3.88 -2.21
C ILE A 58 19.82 4.33 -3.50
N SER A 59 20.57 4.92 -4.43
CA SER A 59 20.00 5.41 -5.70
C SER A 59 19.39 4.30 -6.56
N ASP A 60 19.95 3.08 -6.53
CA ASP A 60 19.42 1.91 -7.23
C ASP A 60 18.08 1.46 -6.65
N VAL A 61 17.90 1.53 -5.32
CA VAL A 61 16.62 1.25 -4.67
C VAL A 61 15.58 2.32 -5.00
N VAL A 62 15.95 3.61 -4.89
CA VAL A 62 15.06 4.73 -5.26
C VAL A 62 14.58 4.58 -6.70
N GLN A 63 15.50 4.25 -7.62
CA GLN A 63 15.18 4.01 -9.02
C GLN A 63 14.23 2.82 -9.21
N ALA A 64 14.49 1.71 -8.51
CA ALA A 64 13.67 0.51 -8.61
C ALA A 64 12.24 0.75 -8.09
N ASP A 65 12.08 1.48 -6.98
CA ASP A 65 10.78 1.81 -6.39
C ASP A 65 9.93 2.68 -7.31
N LEU A 66 10.50 3.80 -7.76
CA LEU A 66 9.80 4.73 -8.65
C LEU A 66 9.40 4.03 -9.96
N LYS A 67 10.30 3.24 -10.55
CA LYS A 67 9.98 2.42 -11.75
C LYS A 67 8.85 1.42 -11.48
N ARG A 68 8.88 0.74 -10.33
CA ARG A 68 7.89 -0.28 -9.96
C ARG A 68 6.49 0.30 -9.82
N SER A 69 6.36 1.58 -9.47
CA SER A 69 5.07 2.25 -9.39
C SER A 69 4.36 2.39 -10.75
N GLY A 70 5.10 2.30 -11.85
CA GLY A 70 4.59 2.52 -13.21
C GLY A 70 4.35 3.99 -13.57
N LEU A 71 4.53 4.92 -12.63
CA LEU A 71 4.35 6.36 -12.85
C LEU A 71 5.62 7.08 -13.30
N PHE A 72 6.77 6.42 -13.19
CA PHE A 72 8.07 6.99 -13.53
C PHE A 72 8.80 6.11 -14.55
N ALA A 73 9.52 6.76 -15.46
CA ALA A 73 10.45 6.15 -16.39
C ALA A 73 11.88 6.61 -16.06
N PRO A 74 12.60 5.93 -15.15
CA PRO A 74 13.98 6.29 -14.89
C PRO A 74 14.86 6.14 -16.13
N ILE A 75 15.61 7.20 -16.43
CA ILE A 75 16.51 7.26 -17.59
C ILE A 75 17.79 6.49 -17.29
N ASP A 76 18.28 5.75 -18.30
CA ASP A 76 19.55 5.03 -18.20
C ASP A 76 20.70 6.00 -17.91
N ARG A 77 21.52 5.67 -16.90
CA ARG A 77 22.65 6.50 -16.47
C ARG A 77 23.70 6.69 -17.57
N ALA A 78 23.78 5.78 -18.55
CA ALA A 78 24.66 5.92 -19.71
C ALA A 78 24.28 7.11 -20.63
N ALA A 79 23.04 7.63 -20.52
CA ALA A 79 22.62 8.81 -21.25
C ALA A 79 23.03 10.13 -20.56
N PHE A 80 23.54 10.10 -19.33
CA PHE A 80 23.81 11.31 -18.56
C PHE A 80 25.01 12.06 -19.14
N ILE A 81 24.78 13.32 -19.55
CA ILE A 81 25.81 14.21 -20.09
C ILE A 81 26.65 14.81 -18.95
N GLN A 82 25.98 15.23 -17.87
CA GLN A 82 26.63 15.76 -16.66
C GLN A 82 26.85 14.64 -15.63
N SER A 83 28.03 14.61 -15.01
CA SER A 83 28.37 13.66 -13.95
C SER A 83 28.98 14.38 -12.73
N GLY A 84 29.12 13.66 -11.61
CA GLY A 84 29.76 14.20 -10.40
C GLY A 84 28.96 15.28 -9.67
N LEU A 85 27.66 15.39 -9.92
CA LEU A 85 26.77 16.32 -9.20
C LEU A 85 26.72 16.01 -7.71
N THR A 86 26.72 17.06 -6.90
CA THR A 86 26.50 17.00 -5.44
C THR A 86 25.19 17.72 -5.09
N THR A 87 24.71 17.53 -3.87
CA THR A 87 23.55 18.26 -3.34
C THR A 87 23.77 19.75 -3.15
N ASP A 88 25.03 20.20 -3.20
CA ASP A 88 25.45 21.60 -3.04
C ASP A 88 25.65 22.32 -4.39
N THR A 89 25.57 21.58 -5.52
CA THR A 89 25.76 22.12 -6.87
C THR A 89 24.44 22.26 -7.62
N THR A 90 24.19 23.41 -8.23
CA THR A 90 23.07 23.58 -9.17
C THR A 90 23.36 22.84 -10.48
N PRO A 91 22.47 21.96 -10.94
CA PRO A 91 22.66 21.21 -12.20
C PRO A 91 22.68 22.11 -13.44
N SER A 92 23.39 21.65 -14.48
CA SER A 92 23.29 22.25 -15.82
C SER A 92 22.01 21.72 -16.48
N PHE A 93 20.89 22.42 -16.29
CA PHE A 93 19.57 21.96 -16.73
C PHE A 93 19.47 21.62 -18.22
N LYS A 94 20.28 22.26 -19.07
CA LYS A 94 20.35 21.96 -20.51
C LYS A 94 20.79 20.51 -20.78
N ASP A 95 21.71 19.99 -19.98
CA ASP A 95 22.24 18.64 -20.15
C ASP A 95 21.18 17.56 -19.84
N TRP A 96 20.21 17.90 -18.99
CA TRP A 96 19.13 17.00 -18.56
C TRP A 96 17.90 17.10 -19.47
N THR A 97 17.55 18.31 -19.92
CA THR A 97 16.42 18.52 -20.86
C THR A 97 16.70 17.92 -22.24
N VAL A 98 17.97 17.87 -22.69
CA VAL A 98 18.37 17.22 -23.96
C VAL A 98 18.05 15.72 -23.98
N ILE A 99 18.14 15.05 -22.82
CA ILE A 99 17.77 13.63 -22.67
C ILE A 99 16.33 13.44 -22.19
N ASN A 100 15.52 14.50 -22.26
CA ASN A 100 14.12 14.54 -21.83
C ASN A 100 13.90 14.18 -20.36
N ALA A 101 14.90 14.33 -19.48
CA ALA A 101 14.68 14.18 -18.04
C ALA A 101 13.82 15.35 -17.57
N GLN A 102 12.58 15.12 -17.12
CA GLN A 102 11.70 16.17 -16.59
C GLN A 102 11.99 16.45 -15.11
N ALA A 103 12.38 15.41 -14.39
CA ALA A 103 12.87 15.52 -13.01
C ALA A 103 14.29 14.97 -12.89
N LEU A 104 15.06 15.52 -11.96
CA LEU A 104 16.41 15.08 -11.62
C LEU A 104 16.56 14.91 -10.11
N VAL A 105 17.10 13.76 -9.70
CA VAL A 105 17.43 13.43 -8.31
C VAL A 105 18.95 13.34 -8.16
N VAL A 106 19.49 14.13 -7.25
CA VAL A 106 20.90 14.10 -6.84
C VAL A 106 20.98 13.83 -5.35
N GLY A 107 21.96 13.06 -4.90
CA GLY A 107 22.12 12.78 -3.47
C GLY A 107 23.55 12.52 -3.04
N ARG A 108 23.75 12.54 -1.73
CA ARG A 108 25.03 12.29 -1.06
C ARG A 108 24.79 11.47 0.21
N VAL A 109 25.76 10.61 0.52
CA VAL A 109 25.88 9.88 1.77
C VAL A 109 27.23 10.22 2.39
N SER A 110 27.22 10.67 3.64
CA SER A 110 28.43 10.98 4.40
C SER A 110 28.38 10.34 5.79
N PRO A 111 29.50 9.77 6.29
CA PRO A 111 29.57 9.33 7.68
C PRO A 111 29.60 10.52 8.64
N GLU A 112 28.95 10.36 9.78
CA GLU A 112 28.98 11.31 10.90
C GLU A 112 29.95 10.84 11.99
N ALA A 113 30.40 11.76 12.84
CA ALA A 113 31.39 11.46 13.88
C ALA A 113 30.87 10.46 14.94
N ASP A 114 29.55 10.31 15.08
CA ASP A 114 28.89 9.38 15.99
C ASP A 114 28.67 7.97 15.39
N GLY A 115 29.17 7.73 14.17
CA GLY A 115 29.04 6.45 13.47
C GLY A 115 27.76 6.29 12.65
N ARG A 116 26.84 7.28 12.66
CA ARG A 116 25.66 7.28 11.78
C ARG A 116 26.03 7.70 10.36
N LEU A 117 25.16 7.37 9.42
CA LEU A 117 25.15 7.90 8.07
C LEU A 117 24.21 9.09 7.99
N ARG A 118 24.67 10.18 7.38
CA ARG A 118 23.83 11.26 6.87
C ARG A 118 23.57 11.02 5.39
N VAL A 119 22.30 10.89 5.02
CA VAL A 119 21.85 10.73 3.63
C VAL A 119 21.04 11.96 3.25
N GLU A 120 21.40 12.63 2.18
CA GLU A 120 20.71 13.82 1.69
C GLU A 120 20.40 13.69 0.20
N PHE A 121 19.28 14.28 -0.22
CA PHE A 121 18.92 14.36 -1.63
C PHE A 121 18.34 15.73 -2.00
N ARG A 122 18.33 16.01 -3.30
CA ARG A 122 17.69 17.14 -3.95
C ARG A 122 16.90 16.64 -5.14
N LEU A 123 15.67 17.11 -5.27
CA LEU A 123 14.81 16.88 -6.42
C LEU A 123 14.66 18.19 -7.18
N TRP A 124 14.89 18.15 -8.49
CA TRP A 124 14.86 19.31 -9.37
C TRP A 124 13.83 19.12 -10.48
N ASP A 125 13.16 20.22 -10.84
CA ASP A 125 12.44 20.39 -12.10
C ASP A 125 13.46 20.92 -13.12
N THR A 126 13.75 20.11 -14.14
CA THR A 126 14.81 20.42 -15.10
C THR A 126 14.37 21.45 -16.14
N PHE A 127 13.08 21.54 -16.45
CA PHE A 127 12.55 22.49 -17.44
C PHE A 127 12.32 23.86 -16.82
N ALA A 128 11.81 23.91 -15.59
CA ALA A 128 11.68 25.15 -14.84
C ALA A 128 13.00 25.61 -14.19
N GLY A 129 13.99 24.72 -14.08
CA GLY A 129 15.31 25.03 -13.53
C GLY A 129 15.27 25.37 -12.03
N GLN A 130 14.38 24.71 -11.28
CA GLN A 130 14.14 25.00 -9.86
C GLN A 130 14.17 23.74 -9.00
N GLN A 131 14.55 23.88 -7.74
CA GLN A 131 14.48 22.79 -6.77
C GLN A 131 13.02 22.59 -6.34
N LEU A 132 12.53 21.35 -6.43
CA LEU A 132 11.19 20.97 -5.98
C LEU A 132 11.16 20.54 -4.52
N ASP A 133 12.18 19.80 -4.08
CA ASP A 133 12.33 19.31 -2.70
C ASP A 133 13.81 19.01 -2.37
N GLY A 134 14.12 18.89 -1.09
CA GLY A 134 15.42 18.44 -0.61
C GLY A 134 15.38 18.14 0.88
N GLN A 135 15.82 16.93 1.25
CA GLN A 135 15.76 16.45 2.63
C GLN A 135 17.08 15.82 3.06
N GLN A 136 17.22 15.59 4.35
CA GLN A 136 18.35 14.90 4.96
C GLN A 136 17.87 13.96 6.07
N PHE A 137 18.51 12.80 6.15
CA PHE A 137 18.19 11.73 7.08
C PHE A 137 19.45 11.29 7.81
N TYR A 138 19.28 10.89 9.07
CA TYR A 138 20.35 10.33 9.89
C TYR A 138 19.96 8.92 10.30
N THR A 139 20.79 7.94 9.99
CA THR A 139 20.48 6.54 10.25
C THR A 139 21.73 5.76 10.64
N ASN A 140 21.56 4.63 11.32
CA ASN A 140 22.64 3.68 11.43
C ASN A 140 22.93 3.03 10.06
N PRO A 141 24.17 2.60 9.79
CA PRO A 141 24.56 2.03 8.50
C PRO A 141 23.70 0.84 8.04
N GLU A 142 23.24 -0.01 8.94
CA GLU A 142 22.40 -1.19 8.63
C GLU A 142 21.03 -0.83 8.04
N ASN A 143 20.55 0.39 8.27
CA ASN A 143 19.22 0.86 7.88
C ASN A 143 19.23 1.69 6.59
N TRP A 144 20.36 1.71 5.85
CA TRP A 144 20.50 2.49 4.60
C TRP A 144 19.38 2.23 3.60
N ARG A 145 18.92 0.97 3.52
CA ARG A 145 17.89 0.55 2.57
C ARG A 145 16.52 1.15 2.90
N ARG A 146 16.16 1.21 4.18
CA ARG A 146 14.94 1.88 4.64
C ARG A 146 14.95 3.34 4.22
N VAL A 147 16.08 4.03 4.41
CA VAL A 147 16.24 5.43 3.98
C VAL A 147 16.05 5.60 2.47
N ALA A 148 16.50 4.64 1.65
CA ALA A 148 16.25 4.67 0.22
C ALA A 148 14.75 4.62 -0.12
N HIS A 149 13.98 3.76 0.56
CA HIS A 149 12.53 3.71 0.41
C HIS A 149 11.84 5.01 0.85
N ILE A 150 12.28 5.61 1.97
CA ILE A 150 11.78 6.91 2.45
C ILE A 150 12.04 8.02 1.43
N ILE A 151 13.22 8.03 0.80
CA ILE A 151 13.55 9.00 -0.26
C ILE A 151 12.65 8.78 -1.48
N ALA A 152 12.41 7.53 -1.89
CA ALA A 152 11.48 7.22 -2.97
C ALA A 152 10.06 7.68 -2.64
N ASP A 153 9.61 7.49 -1.40
CA ASP A 153 8.29 7.93 -0.93
C ASP A 153 8.17 9.46 -0.96
N ALA A 154 9.22 10.19 -0.55
CA ALA A 154 9.25 11.65 -0.62
C ALA A 154 9.18 12.18 -2.07
N ILE A 155 9.94 11.57 -2.99
CA ILE A 155 9.90 11.93 -4.41
C ILE A 155 8.53 11.61 -5.02
N TYR A 156 7.99 10.43 -4.71
CA TYR A 156 6.67 10.00 -5.16
C TYR A 156 5.58 10.96 -4.69
N GLU A 157 5.55 11.29 -3.39
CA GLU A 157 4.58 12.22 -2.84
C GLU A 157 4.72 13.61 -3.44
N ARG A 158 5.95 14.11 -3.60
CA ARG A 158 6.18 15.44 -4.15
C ARG A 158 5.66 15.58 -5.58
N LEU A 159 5.81 14.54 -6.40
CA LEU A 159 5.49 14.57 -7.82
C LEU A 159 4.08 14.05 -8.14
N THR A 160 3.42 13.33 -7.24
CA THR A 160 2.08 12.75 -7.50
C THR A 160 0.98 13.31 -6.59
N GLY A 161 1.36 13.98 -5.49
CA GLY A 161 0.43 14.41 -4.43
C GLY A 161 -0.10 13.26 -3.55
N GLU A 162 0.31 12.02 -3.80
CA GLU A 162 -0.15 10.83 -3.09
C GLU A 162 0.93 10.31 -2.14
N LYS A 163 0.53 9.80 -0.97
CA LYS A 163 1.48 9.17 -0.06
C LYS A 163 2.18 7.98 -0.72
N GLY A 164 3.49 7.92 -0.51
CA GLY A 164 4.31 6.77 -0.87
C GLY A 164 3.93 5.49 -0.10
N TYR A 165 4.44 4.35 -0.58
CA TYR A 165 4.18 3.03 -0.01
C TYR A 165 5.42 2.12 -0.06
N PHE A 166 6.60 2.67 -0.36
CA PHE A 166 7.82 1.90 -0.53
C PHE A 166 8.43 1.50 0.81
N ASP A 167 8.37 2.36 1.85
CA ASP A 167 8.80 2.00 3.21
C ASP A 167 7.72 1.16 3.93
N THR A 168 7.48 -0.04 3.40
CA THR A 168 6.50 -0.99 3.91
C THR A 168 6.99 -2.43 3.81
N ARG A 169 6.32 -3.32 4.56
CA ARG A 169 6.63 -4.75 4.62
C ARG A 169 5.42 -5.59 4.25
N ILE A 170 5.68 -6.81 3.81
CA ILE A 170 4.66 -7.82 3.51
C ILE A 170 4.88 -9.00 4.44
N VAL A 171 3.86 -9.37 5.20
CA VAL A 171 3.78 -10.69 5.83
C VAL A 171 3.00 -11.60 4.90
N PHE A 172 3.49 -12.82 4.69
CA PHE A 172 2.87 -13.78 3.77
C PHE A 172 3.15 -15.21 4.21
N VAL A 173 2.47 -16.16 3.58
CA VAL A 173 2.70 -17.57 3.77
C VAL A 173 3.67 -18.07 2.70
N SER A 174 4.91 -18.34 3.09
CA SER A 174 5.91 -18.97 2.24
C SER A 174 5.66 -20.48 2.19
N GLU A 175 5.60 -21.04 0.99
CA GLU A 175 5.34 -22.46 0.78
C GLU A 175 6.47 -23.17 0.03
N SER A 176 6.78 -24.39 0.48
CA SER A 176 7.87 -25.23 -0.06
C SER A 176 7.45 -26.71 -0.12
N GLY A 177 8.23 -27.54 -0.81
CA GLY A 177 7.91 -28.96 -1.01
C GLY A 177 7.03 -29.25 -2.23
N THR A 178 6.43 -30.43 -2.28
CA THR A 178 5.47 -30.84 -3.33
C THR A 178 4.04 -30.48 -2.92
N LYS A 179 3.06 -30.57 -3.85
CA LYS A 179 1.66 -30.22 -3.54
C LYS A 179 1.06 -31.07 -2.43
N ASP A 180 1.44 -32.34 -2.34
CA ASP A 180 1.00 -33.31 -1.33
C ASP A 180 1.73 -33.20 0.01
N LYS A 181 2.89 -32.52 0.06
CA LYS A 181 3.72 -32.35 1.26
C LYS A 181 4.14 -30.89 1.42
N ARG A 182 3.15 -30.01 1.38
CA ARG A 182 3.35 -28.56 1.42
C ARG A 182 3.74 -28.12 2.82
N VAL A 183 4.95 -27.58 2.97
CA VAL A 183 5.38 -26.90 4.21
C VAL A 183 5.08 -25.42 4.06
N LYS A 184 4.23 -24.89 4.95
CA LYS A 184 3.85 -23.46 4.98
C LYS A 184 4.46 -22.77 6.20
N ARG A 185 5.08 -21.61 5.99
CA ARG A 185 5.73 -20.80 7.02
C ARG A 185 5.26 -19.35 6.89
N LEU A 186 5.05 -18.68 8.02
CA LEU A 186 4.98 -17.23 8.00
C LEU A 186 6.36 -16.67 7.66
N ALA A 187 6.40 -15.73 6.74
CA ALA A 187 7.57 -14.96 6.38
C ALA A 187 7.21 -13.48 6.29
N ILE A 188 8.19 -12.62 6.48
CA ILE A 188 8.08 -11.17 6.28
C ILE A 188 9.26 -10.68 5.46
N MET A 189 9.00 -9.72 4.57
CA MET A 189 9.98 -9.09 3.68
C MET A 189 9.58 -7.63 3.44
N ASP A 190 10.48 -6.84 2.88
CA ASP A 190 10.14 -5.52 2.33
C ASP A 190 9.18 -5.69 1.14
N GLN A 191 8.40 -4.65 0.79
CA GLN A 191 7.42 -4.74 -0.31
C GLN A 191 8.00 -5.20 -1.65
N ASP A 192 9.30 -5.01 -1.85
CA ASP A 192 9.99 -5.40 -3.06
C ASP A 192 10.67 -6.77 -3.03
N GLY A 193 10.55 -7.52 -1.92
CA GLY A 193 11.06 -8.88 -1.75
C GLY A 193 12.40 -8.99 -1.03
N ALA A 194 13.03 -7.86 -0.68
CA ALA A 194 14.27 -7.86 0.10
C ALA A 194 14.03 -8.13 1.60
N ASN A 195 15.13 -8.33 2.34
CA ASN A 195 15.11 -8.50 3.80
C ASN A 195 14.17 -9.62 4.30
N LEU A 196 14.05 -10.70 3.53
CA LEU A 196 13.19 -11.83 3.89
C LEU A 196 13.68 -12.52 5.17
N ARG A 197 12.75 -12.72 6.10
CA ARG A 197 12.94 -13.54 7.30
C ARG A 197 11.73 -14.42 7.58
N TYR A 198 11.97 -15.62 8.09
CA TYR A 198 10.90 -16.53 8.52
C TYR A 198 10.49 -16.23 9.96
N LEU A 199 9.19 -16.23 10.21
CA LEU A 199 8.57 -15.98 11.51
C LEU A 199 8.14 -17.29 12.21
N THR A 200 8.03 -18.37 11.46
CA THR A 200 7.71 -19.72 11.96
C THR A 200 8.60 -20.76 11.31
N ASP A 201 8.85 -21.87 11.99
CA ASP A 201 9.72 -22.96 11.52
C ASP A 201 9.07 -23.90 10.49
N GLY A 202 7.73 -23.91 10.40
CA GLY A 202 6.97 -24.77 9.49
C GLY A 202 6.54 -26.10 10.09
N SER A 203 6.64 -26.26 11.41
CA SER A 203 6.12 -27.43 12.15
C SER A 203 4.59 -27.46 12.20
N GLU A 204 3.94 -26.30 12.14
CA GLU A 204 2.49 -26.13 12.11
C GLU A 204 2.06 -25.52 10.76
N LEU A 205 0.88 -25.89 10.26
CA LEU A 205 0.31 -25.24 9.07
C LEU A 205 -0.23 -23.86 9.48
N VAL A 206 0.23 -22.81 8.81
CA VAL A 206 -0.14 -21.42 9.10
C VAL A 206 -0.79 -20.74 7.90
N LEU A 207 -1.81 -19.91 8.15
CA LEU A 207 -2.61 -19.25 7.12
C LEU A 207 -3.04 -17.83 7.51
N THR A 208 -3.39 -17.02 6.51
CA THR A 208 -4.10 -15.73 6.66
C THR A 208 -3.47 -14.74 7.65
N PRO A 209 -2.16 -14.41 7.55
CA PRO A 209 -1.55 -13.44 8.44
C PRO A 209 -2.10 -12.03 8.20
N ARG A 210 -2.18 -11.19 9.23
CA ARG A 210 -2.58 -9.76 9.16
C ARG A 210 -1.78 -8.92 10.13
N PHE A 211 -1.31 -7.76 9.69
CA PHE A 211 -0.64 -6.80 10.56
C PHE A 211 -1.60 -6.14 11.55
N SER A 212 -1.09 -5.89 12.75
CA SER A 212 -1.65 -4.89 13.65
C SER A 212 -1.38 -3.48 13.10
N PRO A 213 -2.36 -2.56 13.14
CA PRO A 213 -2.15 -1.19 12.67
C PRO A 213 -1.30 -0.34 13.63
N SER A 214 -1.19 -0.75 14.90
CA SER A 214 -0.58 0.07 15.96
C SER A 214 0.55 -0.60 16.73
N ARG A 215 0.79 -1.90 16.50
CA ARG A 215 1.82 -2.69 17.18
C ARG A 215 2.65 -3.47 16.18
N GLN A 216 3.89 -3.80 16.55
CA GLN A 216 4.74 -4.70 15.78
C GLN A 216 4.30 -6.17 15.96
N GLU A 217 3.02 -6.44 15.67
CA GLU A 217 2.37 -7.74 15.84
C GLU A 217 1.67 -8.17 14.55
N VAL A 218 1.55 -9.48 14.35
CA VAL A 218 0.68 -10.07 13.34
C VAL A 218 -0.28 -11.05 13.97
N THR A 219 -1.52 -11.09 13.48
CA THR A 219 -2.46 -12.16 13.78
C THR A 219 -2.49 -13.16 12.63
N TYR A 220 -2.65 -14.45 12.93
CA TYR A 220 -2.68 -15.51 11.92
C TYR A 220 -3.41 -16.74 12.45
N MET A 221 -3.79 -17.63 11.55
CA MET A 221 -4.34 -18.95 11.90
C MET A 221 -3.21 -19.98 11.94
N SER A 222 -3.22 -20.86 12.96
CA SER A 222 -2.37 -22.05 13.02
C SER A 222 -3.19 -23.34 13.20
N PHE A 223 -2.81 -24.40 12.48
CA PHE A 223 -3.27 -25.77 12.69
C PHE A 223 -2.14 -26.54 13.39
N GLY A 224 -2.16 -26.50 14.72
CA GLY A 224 -1.33 -27.37 15.55
C GLY A 224 -1.94 -28.77 15.71
N ASN A 225 -1.56 -29.47 16.78
CA ASN A 225 -2.07 -30.81 17.11
C ASN A 225 -3.55 -30.83 17.59
N GLY A 226 -4.29 -29.75 17.43
CA GLY A 226 -5.67 -29.58 17.92
C GLY A 226 -6.52 -28.74 16.96
N GLU A 227 -7.62 -28.17 17.46
CA GLU A 227 -8.48 -27.31 16.64
C GLU A 227 -7.72 -26.08 16.12
N PRO A 228 -7.98 -25.62 14.88
CA PRO A 228 -7.34 -24.44 14.34
C PRO A 228 -7.71 -23.20 15.14
N ARG A 229 -6.70 -22.39 15.46
CA ARG A 229 -6.85 -21.23 16.34
C ARG A 229 -6.18 -20.00 15.74
N VAL A 230 -6.71 -18.85 16.13
CA VAL A 230 -6.10 -17.55 15.88
C VAL A 230 -5.04 -17.24 16.94
N TYR A 231 -3.86 -16.89 16.49
CA TYR A 231 -2.71 -16.47 17.30
C TYR A 231 -2.37 -15.00 17.05
N LEU A 232 -1.67 -14.40 18.01
CA LEU A 232 -0.92 -13.16 17.88
C LEU A 232 0.56 -13.49 17.98
N LEU A 233 1.37 -12.88 17.12
CA LEU A 233 2.82 -13.02 17.10
C LEU A 233 3.48 -11.65 17.15
N GLN A 234 4.31 -11.44 18.16
CA GLN A 234 5.20 -10.27 18.27
C GLN A 234 6.38 -10.41 17.30
N LEU A 235 6.56 -9.42 16.41
CA LEU A 235 7.53 -9.48 15.31
C LEU A 235 8.99 -9.27 15.73
N GLU A 236 9.21 -8.72 16.91
CA GLU A 236 10.55 -8.48 17.46
C GLU A 236 11.02 -9.66 18.33
N THR A 237 10.16 -10.12 19.25
CA THR A 237 10.51 -11.17 20.22
C THR A 237 10.19 -12.58 19.75
N GLY A 238 9.34 -12.72 18.72
CA GLY A 238 8.80 -14.02 18.29
C GLY A 238 7.81 -14.64 19.28
N GLN A 239 7.37 -13.90 20.30
CA GLN A 239 6.41 -14.41 21.28
C GLN A 239 5.04 -14.63 20.64
N ARG A 240 4.47 -15.80 20.87
CA ARG A 240 3.15 -16.21 20.38
C ARG A 240 2.14 -16.34 21.52
N GLU A 241 0.94 -15.79 21.32
CA GLU A 241 -0.20 -15.99 22.23
C GLU A 241 -1.47 -16.36 21.46
N ILE A 242 -2.38 -17.09 22.11
CA ILE A 242 -3.69 -17.41 21.55
C ILE A 242 -4.62 -16.21 21.81
N VAL A 243 -5.38 -15.77 20.79
CA VAL A 243 -6.30 -14.64 20.92
C VAL A 243 -7.38 -14.90 21.98
N GLY A 244 -7.97 -16.09 21.96
CA GLY A 244 -8.93 -16.54 22.96
C GLY A 244 -9.26 -18.02 22.83
N ASN A 245 -9.89 -18.58 23.86
CA ASN A 245 -10.37 -19.96 23.84
C ASN A 245 -11.85 -19.98 23.45
N PHE A 246 -12.12 -20.35 22.19
CA PHE A 246 -13.47 -20.41 21.64
C PHE A 246 -13.95 -21.87 21.56
N PRO A 247 -15.27 -22.13 21.64
CA PRO A 247 -15.82 -23.49 21.60
C PRO A 247 -15.84 -24.12 20.19
N GLY A 248 -15.09 -23.56 19.24
CA GLY A 248 -15.02 -24.02 17.85
C GLY A 248 -13.91 -23.33 17.07
N MET A 249 -13.82 -23.64 15.78
CA MET A 249 -12.77 -23.14 14.89
C MET A 249 -12.90 -21.62 14.68
N THR A 250 -11.79 -20.90 14.90
CA THR A 250 -11.70 -19.46 14.61
C THR A 250 -10.83 -19.20 13.39
N PHE A 251 -11.28 -18.30 12.51
CA PHE A 251 -10.62 -18.04 11.23
C PHE A 251 -10.84 -16.65 10.65
N SER A 252 -10.01 -16.30 9.66
CA SER A 252 -9.98 -15.00 8.99
C SER A 252 -9.90 -13.81 9.95
N PRO A 253 -8.91 -13.78 10.87
CA PRO A 253 -8.78 -12.69 11.84
C PRO A 253 -8.35 -11.39 11.17
N ARG A 254 -8.81 -10.24 11.66
CA ARG A 254 -8.29 -8.90 11.35
C ARG A 254 -8.34 -8.00 12.57
N PHE A 255 -7.41 -7.05 12.66
CA PHE A 255 -7.48 -6.01 13.68
C PHE A 255 -8.52 -4.94 13.35
N SER A 256 -9.10 -4.33 14.37
CA SER A 256 -9.74 -3.01 14.24
C SER A 256 -8.69 -1.94 13.89
N PRO A 257 -9.07 -0.82 13.25
CA PRO A 257 -8.11 0.22 12.84
C PRO A 257 -7.31 0.84 13.98
N ASP A 258 -7.88 0.87 15.20
CA ASP A 258 -7.20 1.31 16.43
C ASP A 258 -6.28 0.24 17.06
N GLY A 259 -6.32 -1.00 16.54
CA GLY A 259 -5.57 -2.14 17.04
C GLY A 259 -6.04 -2.68 18.40
N GLN A 260 -7.21 -2.26 18.90
CA GLN A 260 -7.72 -2.69 20.21
C GLN A 260 -8.56 -3.96 20.17
N LYS A 261 -9.09 -4.32 19.00
CA LYS A 261 -9.96 -5.49 18.80
C LYS A 261 -9.44 -6.38 17.68
N VAL A 262 -9.79 -7.66 17.76
CA VAL A 262 -9.70 -8.61 16.64
C VAL A 262 -11.11 -9.03 16.25
N ILE A 263 -11.44 -8.88 14.97
CA ILE A 263 -12.64 -9.43 14.36
C ILE A 263 -12.30 -10.72 13.63
N MET A 264 -13.15 -11.74 13.75
CA MET A 264 -12.91 -13.06 13.18
C MET A 264 -14.22 -13.82 12.96
N SER A 265 -14.11 -14.91 12.22
CA SER A 265 -15.20 -15.86 12.00
C SER A 265 -15.08 -17.00 13.01
N LEU A 266 -16.20 -17.42 13.58
CA LEU A 266 -16.28 -18.57 14.49
C LEU A 266 -17.28 -19.58 13.90
N GLN A 267 -16.80 -20.77 13.59
CA GLN A 267 -17.62 -21.87 13.10
C GLN A 267 -18.07 -22.78 14.25
N GLN A 268 -19.38 -23.04 14.30
CA GLN A 268 -20.03 -23.95 15.25
C GLN A 268 -21.14 -24.69 14.50
N GLU A 269 -21.31 -25.99 14.72
CA GLU A 269 -22.48 -26.76 14.25
C GLU A 269 -22.88 -26.59 12.76
N GLY A 270 -21.90 -26.28 11.89
CA GLY A 270 -22.10 -26.14 10.44
C GLY A 270 -22.40 -24.73 9.93
N ASN A 271 -22.55 -23.73 10.81
CA ASN A 271 -22.62 -22.31 10.43
C ASN A 271 -21.39 -21.52 10.93
N ALA A 272 -21.14 -20.36 10.33
CA ALA A 272 -20.06 -19.46 10.77
C ALA A 272 -20.63 -18.06 11.02
N ASN A 273 -20.25 -17.46 12.14
CA ASN A 273 -20.69 -16.12 12.50
C ASN A 273 -19.50 -15.23 12.82
N ILE A 274 -19.71 -13.92 12.69
CA ILE A 274 -18.66 -12.92 12.93
C ILE A 274 -18.68 -12.50 14.40
N TYR A 275 -17.50 -12.47 15.00
CA TYR A 275 -17.27 -12.02 16.37
C TYR A 275 -16.18 -10.97 16.41
N ALA A 276 -16.34 -9.97 17.27
CA ALA A 276 -15.28 -9.07 17.68
C ALA A 276 -14.83 -9.41 19.10
N MET A 277 -13.53 -9.39 19.35
CA MET A 277 -12.93 -9.58 20.67
C MET A 277 -12.07 -8.38 21.03
N ASP A 278 -12.30 -7.81 22.20
CA ASP A 278 -11.42 -6.79 22.79
C ASP A 278 -10.13 -7.44 23.31
N LEU A 279 -8.97 -6.98 22.86
CA LEU A 279 -7.68 -7.60 23.17
C LEU A 279 -7.25 -7.44 24.64
N ARG A 280 -7.74 -6.39 25.33
CA ARG A 280 -7.36 -6.10 26.71
C ARG A 280 -8.21 -6.87 27.71
N SER A 281 -9.52 -6.80 27.54
CA SER A 281 -10.50 -7.44 28.44
C SER A 281 -10.83 -8.88 28.05
N ARG A 282 -10.48 -9.29 26.82
CA ARG A 282 -10.89 -10.56 26.20
C ARG A 282 -12.42 -10.70 26.06
N ALA A 283 -13.17 -9.60 26.22
CA ALA A 283 -14.60 -9.59 26.02
C ALA A 283 -14.95 -9.85 24.55
N THR A 284 -15.93 -10.72 24.31
CA THR A 284 -16.36 -11.12 22.97
C THR A 284 -17.75 -10.58 22.67
N THR A 285 -18.00 -10.15 21.45
CA THR A 285 -19.29 -9.67 20.97
C THR A 285 -19.61 -10.36 19.65
N ARG A 286 -20.76 -11.04 19.60
CA ARG A 286 -21.29 -11.66 18.38
C ARG A 286 -21.94 -10.58 17.51
N LEU A 287 -21.51 -10.44 16.25
CA LEU A 287 -22.00 -9.42 15.31
C LEU A 287 -23.00 -9.97 14.30
N THR A 288 -22.96 -11.27 14.01
CA THR A 288 -23.96 -11.94 13.18
C THR A 288 -24.55 -13.17 13.88
N SER A 289 -25.80 -13.48 13.61
CA SER A 289 -26.54 -14.59 14.24
C SER A 289 -27.35 -15.40 13.24
N THR A 290 -26.77 -15.65 12.07
CA THR A 290 -27.45 -16.33 10.97
C THR A 290 -27.16 -17.84 10.95
N THR A 291 -27.96 -18.58 10.19
CA THR A 291 -27.69 -20.00 9.86
C THR A 291 -26.74 -20.14 8.66
N ALA A 292 -26.26 -19.04 8.12
CA ALA A 292 -25.38 -18.97 6.96
C ALA A 292 -23.90 -19.06 7.39
N ILE A 293 -23.01 -19.05 6.42
CA ILE A 293 -21.57 -18.87 6.62
C ILE A 293 -21.26 -17.38 6.44
N ASP A 294 -21.14 -16.65 7.55
CA ASP A 294 -20.64 -15.28 7.59
C ASP A 294 -19.14 -15.27 7.92
N THR A 295 -18.29 -14.78 7.01
CA THR A 295 -16.83 -14.85 7.15
C THR A 295 -16.06 -13.69 6.50
N SER A 296 -14.72 -13.73 6.59
CA SER A 296 -13.77 -12.77 6.02
C SER A 296 -14.09 -11.30 6.35
N PRO A 297 -14.36 -10.95 7.62
CA PRO A 297 -14.69 -9.59 8.00
C PRO A 297 -13.51 -8.63 7.80
N SER A 298 -13.79 -7.38 7.41
CA SER A 298 -12.82 -6.28 7.35
C SER A 298 -13.48 -4.97 7.79
N TYR A 299 -12.84 -4.27 8.72
CA TYR A 299 -13.28 -2.94 9.12
C TYR A 299 -13.05 -1.91 8.01
N SER A 300 -13.92 -0.89 7.95
CA SER A 300 -13.61 0.39 7.33
C SER A 300 -12.50 1.12 8.09
N PRO A 301 -11.71 1.99 7.44
CA PRO A 301 -10.58 2.66 8.11
C PRO A 301 -11.01 3.57 9.27
N ASP A 302 -12.24 4.09 9.25
CA ASP A 302 -12.82 4.86 10.35
C ASP A 302 -13.38 3.98 11.49
N GLY A 303 -13.33 2.65 11.35
CA GLY A 303 -13.81 1.68 12.34
C GLY A 303 -15.33 1.61 12.49
N ARG A 304 -16.11 2.33 11.67
CA ARG A 304 -17.58 2.42 11.82
C ARG A 304 -18.36 1.33 11.12
N ARG A 305 -17.78 0.72 10.09
CA ARG A 305 -18.42 -0.30 9.26
C ARG A 305 -17.54 -1.53 9.13
N ILE A 306 -18.17 -2.64 8.77
CA ILE A 306 -17.52 -3.91 8.46
C ILE A 306 -18.06 -4.39 7.11
N VAL A 307 -17.16 -4.76 6.20
CA VAL A 307 -17.50 -5.57 5.04
C VAL A 307 -17.23 -7.04 5.38
N PHE A 308 -18.08 -7.94 4.92
CA PHE A 308 -17.93 -9.37 5.12
C PHE A 308 -18.57 -10.16 3.99
N GLU A 309 -18.27 -11.45 3.93
CA GLU A 309 -18.84 -12.41 3.00
C GLU A 309 -19.96 -13.20 3.69
N SER A 310 -21.06 -13.45 2.99
CA SER A 310 -22.15 -14.31 3.45
C SER A 310 -22.78 -15.11 2.31
N ASP A 311 -23.09 -16.38 2.56
CA ASP A 311 -23.83 -17.25 1.63
C ASP A 311 -25.34 -17.30 1.89
N ARG A 312 -25.87 -16.45 2.78
CA ARG A 312 -27.30 -16.41 3.18
C ARG A 312 -28.30 -16.27 2.03
N GLY A 313 -27.85 -15.79 0.87
CA GLY A 313 -28.64 -15.66 -0.36
C GLY A 313 -28.53 -16.87 -1.31
N GLY A 314 -27.95 -17.97 -0.88
CA GLY A 314 -27.74 -19.22 -1.66
C GLY A 314 -26.37 -19.33 -2.34
N ARG A 315 -25.63 -18.23 -2.49
CA ARG A 315 -24.22 -18.21 -2.94
C ARG A 315 -23.45 -17.11 -2.19
N GLN A 316 -22.13 -17.23 -2.13
CA GLN A 316 -21.25 -16.26 -1.47
C GLN A 316 -21.38 -14.87 -2.10
N GLN A 317 -21.70 -13.88 -1.28
CA GLN A 317 -21.84 -12.48 -1.67
C GLN A 317 -21.27 -11.58 -0.57
N LEU A 318 -20.90 -10.36 -0.94
CA LEU A 318 -20.42 -9.33 -0.02
C LEU A 318 -21.57 -8.52 0.59
N TYR A 319 -21.44 -8.26 1.88
CA TYR A 319 -22.33 -7.46 2.70
C TYR A 319 -21.55 -6.42 3.48
N VAL A 320 -22.20 -5.31 3.82
CA VAL A 320 -21.68 -4.27 4.72
C VAL A 320 -22.63 -4.12 5.91
N MET A 321 -22.08 -3.87 7.09
CA MET A 321 -22.83 -3.62 8.32
C MET A 321 -22.15 -2.56 9.18
N GLY A 322 -22.85 -2.05 10.20
CA GLY A 322 -22.26 -1.26 11.27
C GLY A 322 -21.26 -2.09 12.08
N ALA A 323 -20.29 -1.43 12.72
CA ALA A 323 -19.29 -2.10 13.56
C ALA A 323 -19.89 -2.82 14.79
N ASP A 324 -21.13 -2.49 15.14
CA ASP A 324 -21.97 -3.12 16.16
C ASP A 324 -22.80 -4.30 15.63
N GLY A 325 -22.71 -4.62 14.33
CA GLY A 325 -23.46 -5.69 13.67
C GLY A 325 -24.81 -5.26 13.07
N SER A 326 -25.23 -4.00 13.26
CA SER A 326 -26.50 -3.48 12.76
C SER A 326 -26.49 -3.20 11.25
N GLY A 327 -27.68 -3.10 10.64
CA GLY A 327 -27.82 -2.58 9.26
C GLY A 327 -27.14 -3.44 8.17
N GLN A 328 -27.16 -4.76 8.31
CA GLN A 328 -26.52 -5.66 7.34
C GLN A 328 -27.18 -5.56 5.95
N GLN A 329 -26.42 -5.12 4.95
CA GLN A 329 -26.88 -4.89 3.58
C GLN A 329 -25.97 -5.57 2.56
N ARG A 330 -26.57 -6.25 1.58
CA ARG A 330 -25.83 -6.82 0.44
C ARG A 330 -25.34 -5.71 -0.50
N ILE A 331 -24.09 -5.80 -0.95
CA ILE A 331 -23.49 -4.81 -1.86
C ILE A 331 -23.06 -5.39 -3.21
N SER A 332 -22.93 -6.72 -3.33
CA SER A 332 -22.55 -7.38 -4.59
C SER A 332 -23.78 -8.01 -5.24
N PHE A 333 -23.98 -7.79 -6.54
CA PHE A 333 -25.16 -8.27 -7.27
C PHE A 333 -24.85 -8.92 -8.61
N GLY A 334 -23.59 -8.92 -9.04
CA GLY A 334 -23.19 -9.53 -10.29
C GLY A 334 -23.19 -11.07 -10.26
N ASP A 335 -22.84 -11.64 -11.41
CA ASP A 335 -22.75 -13.08 -11.58
C ASP A 335 -21.51 -13.67 -10.92
N GLY A 336 -21.68 -14.78 -10.23
CA GLY A 336 -20.61 -15.50 -9.54
C GLY A 336 -20.65 -15.36 -8.01
N SER A 337 -19.62 -15.92 -7.38
CA SER A 337 -19.37 -15.87 -5.94
C SER A 337 -18.36 -14.77 -5.62
N TYR A 338 -18.62 -14.00 -4.57
CA TYR A 338 -17.71 -12.94 -4.12
C TYR A 338 -17.19 -13.27 -2.72
N SER A 339 -15.88 -13.18 -2.53
CA SER A 339 -15.20 -13.59 -1.30
C SER A 339 -14.03 -12.70 -0.93
N THR A 340 -13.49 -12.89 0.27
CA THR A 340 -12.26 -12.23 0.79
C THR A 340 -12.27 -10.68 0.68
N PRO A 341 -13.35 -9.98 1.08
CA PRO A 341 -13.40 -8.53 0.94
C PRO A 341 -12.39 -7.82 1.85
N VAL A 342 -11.80 -6.73 1.35
CA VAL A 342 -10.88 -5.87 2.11
C VAL A 342 -11.17 -4.40 1.84
N TRP A 343 -11.44 -3.65 2.90
CA TRP A 343 -11.66 -2.21 2.81
C TRP A 343 -10.36 -1.48 2.49
N SER A 344 -10.42 -0.54 1.55
CA SER A 344 -9.32 0.38 1.24
C SER A 344 -8.96 1.24 2.47
N PRO A 345 -7.67 1.50 2.75
CA PRO A 345 -7.25 2.47 3.75
C PRO A 345 -7.82 3.88 3.53
N ARG A 346 -8.19 4.23 2.29
CA ARG A 346 -8.86 5.49 1.94
C ARG A 346 -10.37 5.49 2.24
N GLY A 347 -10.97 4.32 2.45
CA GLY A 347 -12.38 4.14 2.80
C GLY A 347 -13.34 4.20 1.61
N ASP A 348 -12.85 4.53 0.41
CA ASP A 348 -13.59 4.78 -0.82
C ASP A 348 -13.92 3.52 -1.63
N LEU A 349 -13.14 2.45 -1.44
CA LEU A 349 -13.25 1.19 -2.18
C LEU A 349 -13.18 -0.04 -1.26
N ILE A 350 -13.71 -1.15 -1.77
CA ILE A 350 -13.60 -2.49 -1.22
C ILE A 350 -13.01 -3.36 -2.33
N ALA A 351 -11.85 -3.97 -2.08
CA ALA A 351 -11.29 -5.01 -2.93
C ALA A 351 -11.91 -6.36 -2.60
N PHE A 352 -12.02 -7.25 -3.58
CA PHE A 352 -12.62 -8.57 -3.41
C PHE A 352 -12.06 -9.59 -4.40
N THR A 353 -12.25 -10.86 -4.08
CA THR A 353 -12.10 -11.97 -5.02
C THR A 353 -13.47 -12.32 -5.58
N LYS A 354 -13.56 -12.55 -6.89
CA LYS A 354 -14.78 -12.99 -7.58
C LYS A 354 -14.50 -14.25 -8.37
N GLN A 355 -15.33 -15.28 -8.16
CA GLN A 355 -15.30 -16.51 -8.93
C GLN A 355 -16.49 -16.54 -9.89
N SER A 356 -16.19 -16.50 -11.19
CA SER A 356 -17.19 -16.57 -12.26
C SER A 356 -16.58 -17.14 -13.54
N GLY A 357 -17.36 -17.88 -14.33
CA GLY A 357 -16.89 -18.46 -15.59
C GLY A 357 -15.67 -19.39 -15.46
N GLY A 358 -15.47 -20.03 -14.30
CA GLY A 358 -14.30 -20.87 -14.04
C GLY A 358 -12.98 -20.11 -13.85
N GLN A 359 -13.04 -18.80 -13.64
CA GLN A 359 -11.89 -17.94 -13.33
C GLN A 359 -12.07 -17.32 -11.94
N PHE A 360 -10.95 -16.95 -11.35
CA PHE A 360 -10.86 -16.14 -10.14
C PHE A 360 -10.32 -14.76 -10.50
N GLN A 361 -10.96 -13.73 -9.98
CA GLN A 361 -10.73 -12.34 -10.36
C GLN A 361 -10.49 -11.50 -9.13
N ILE A 362 -9.58 -10.53 -9.21
CA ILE A 362 -9.45 -9.47 -8.21
C ILE A 362 -10.17 -8.24 -8.76
N GLY A 363 -11.13 -7.73 -7.99
CA GLY A 363 -11.91 -6.56 -8.35
C GLY A 363 -12.02 -5.56 -7.21
N VAL A 364 -12.56 -4.39 -7.53
CA VAL A 364 -12.90 -3.34 -6.56
C VAL A 364 -14.30 -2.80 -6.83
N MET A 365 -14.98 -2.35 -5.78
CA MET A 365 -16.27 -1.65 -5.84
C MET A 365 -16.36 -0.61 -4.73
N ARG A 366 -17.28 0.35 -4.85
CA ARG A 366 -17.57 1.29 -3.75
C ARG A 366 -18.27 0.58 -2.59
N PRO A 367 -18.24 1.14 -1.36
CA PRO A 367 -18.94 0.57 -0.20
C PRO A 367 -20.44 0.38 -0.35
N ASP A 368 -21.09 1.05 -1.30
CA ASP A 368 -22.51 0.88 -1.63
C ASP A 368 -22.77 -0.19 -2.71
N GLY A 369 -21.71 -0.82 -3.25
CA GLY A 369 -21.76 -1.80 -4.32
C GLY A 369 -21.63 -1.23 -5.74
N SER A 370 -21.66 0.09 -5.89
CA SER A 370 -21.57 0.73 -7.21
C SER A 370 -20.14 0.73 -7.75
N GLY A 371 -20.01 0.86 -9.09
CA GLY A 371 -18.71 0.97 -9.74
C GLY A 371 -17.84 -0.28 -9.65
N GLU A 372 -18.46 -1.47 -9.61
CA GLU A 372 -17.73 -2.74 -9.70
C GLU A 372 -16.84 -2.75 -10.95
N ARG A 373 -15.56 -3.08 -10.76
CA ARG A 373 -14.60 -3.29 -11.85
C ARG A 373 -13.59 -4.37 -11.50
N ILE A 374 -13.20 -5.15 -12.51
CA ILE A 374 -12.19 -6.19 -12.38
C ILE A 374 -10.84 -5.61 -12.77
N LEU A 375 -9.83 -5.82 -11.92
CA LEU A 375 -8.46 -5.39 -12.16
C LEU A 375 -7.66 -6.48 -12.88
N THR A 376 -7.85 -7.75 -12.48
CA THR A 376 -7.13 -8.87 -13.05
C THR A 376 -7.91 -10.17 -12.91
N SER A 377 -7.70 -11.10 -13.83
CA SER A 377 -8.34 -12.42 -13.89
C SER A 377 -7.30 -13.52 -14.05
N GLY A 378 -7.59 -14.72 -13.56
CA GLY A 378 -6.69 -15.87 -13.69
C GLY A 378 -7.33 -17.16 -13.22
N PHE A 379 -6.56 -18.25 -13.31
CA PHE A 379 -7.01 -19.57 -12.87
C PHE A 379 -7.39 -19.60 -11.39
N HIS A 380 -6.54 -19.02 -10.53
CA HIS A 380 -6.78 -18.88 -9.09
C HIS A 380 -6.06 -17.63 -8.58
N ASN A 381 -6.73 -16.49 -8.60
CA ASN A 381 -6.29 -15.24 -7.98
C ASN A 381 -7.10 -15.03 -6.69
N GLU A 382 -6.45 -14.80 -5.55
CA GLU A 382 -7.17 -14.63 -4.28
C GLU A 382 -6.36 -13.84 -3.24
N GLY A 383 -7.02 -13.47 -2.14
CA GLY A 383 -6.41 -12.84 -0.98
C GLY A 383 -5.87 -11.43 -1.23
N PRO A 384 -6.68 -10.49 -1.77
CA PRO A 384 -6.21 -9.13 -1.98
C PRO A 384 -5.87 -8.43 -0.66
N THR A 385 -4.84 -7.59 -0.66
CA THR A 385 -4.43 -6.72 0.44
C THR A 385 -3.96 -5.37 -0.11
N TRP A 386 -4.30 -4.27 0.57
CA TRP A 386 -4.00 -2.92 0.12
C TRP A 386 -2.66 -2.44 0.65
N ALA A 387 -1.85 -1.80 -0.21
CA ALA A 387 -0.82 -0.87 0.23
C ALA A 387 -1.44 0.25 1.09
N PRO A 388 -0.71 0.82 2.07
CA PRO A 388 -1.27 1.76 3.02
C PRO A 388 -1.79 3.05 2.37
N ASN A 389 -1.25 3.41 1.21
CA ASN A 389 -1.74 4.55 0.45
C ASN A 389 -3.04 4.27 -0.31
N GLY A 390 -3.53 3.03 -0.38
CA GLY A 390 -4.77 2.65 -1.08
C GLY A 390 -4.73 2.69 -2.61
N ARG A 391 -3.55 2.77 -3.25
CA ARG A 391 -3.42 2.74 -4.74
C ARG A 391 -3.04 1.40 -5.33
N VAL A 392 -2.43 0.54 -4.53
CA VAL A 392 -1.86 -0.74 -4.99
C VAL A 392 -2.45 -1.87 -4.16
N LEU A 393 -2.78 -2.96 -4.85
CA LEU A 393 -3.19 -4.22 -4.25
C LEU A 393 -2.08 -5.25 -4.44
N MET A 394 -1.88 -6.11 -3.45
CA MET A 394 -1.16 -7.36 -3.59
C MET A 394 -2.11 -8.53 -3.41
N PHE A 395 -1.89 -9.62 -4.13
CA PHE A 395 -2.67 -10.84 -4.08
C PHE A 395 -1.77 -12.03 -4.41
N PHE A 396 -2.28 -13.25 -4.27
CA PHE A 396 -1.57 -14.43 -4.76
C PHE A 396 -2.28 -15.03 -5.98
N ARG A 397 -1.48 -15.63 -6.86
CA ARG A 397 -1.95 -16.36 -8.04
C ARG A 397 -1.37 -17.77 -8.04
N ASP A 398 -2.22 -18.78 -8.06
CA ASP A 398 -1.83 -20.17 -8.38
C ASP A 398 -2.23 -20.48 -9.84
N GLN A 399 -1.24 -20.82 -10.65
CA GLN A 399 -1.45 -21.10 -12.07
C GLN A 399 -1.80 -22.57 -12.28
N ARG A 400 -2.66 -22.85 -13.27
CA ARG A 400 -2.96 -24.23 -13.66
C ARG A 400 -1.68 -24.95 -14.10
N GLY A 401 -1.38 -26.09 -13.47
CA GLY A 401 -0.15 -26.83 -13.73
C GLY A 401 1.11 -26.20 -13.11
N GLY A 402 0.98 -25.06 -12.41
CA GLY A 402 2.04 -24.46 -11.62
C GLY A 402 2.41 -25.33 -10.41
N GLY A 403 3.65 -25.19 -9.94
CA GLY A 403 4.12 -25.92 -8.75
C GLY A 403 3.59 -25.37 -7.42
N GLY A 404 3.07 -24.13 -7.40
CA GLY A 404 2.45 -23.48 -6.24
C GLY A 404 2.20 -21.97 -6.47
N PRO A 405 1.60 -21.29 -5.49
CA PRO A 405 1.19 -19.89 -5.61
C PRO A 405 2.38 -18.91 -5.65
N GLN A 406 2.17 -17.74 -6.24
CA GLN A 406 3.13 -16.64 -6.31
C GLN A 406 2.44 -15.32 -6.00
N LEU A 407 3.17 -14.35 -5.44
CA LEU A 407 2.65 -13.02 -5.14
C LEU A 407 2.70 -12.11 -6.38
N TYR A 408 1.66 -11.31 -6.54
CA TYR A 408 1.54 -10.29 -7.57
C TYR A 408 1.01 -8.99 -6.95
N SER A 409 1.49 -7.85 -7.44
CA SER A 409 0.87 -6.56 -7.20
C SER A 409 0.18 -6.05 -8.46
N ILE A 410 -0.83 -5.20 -8.27
CA ILE A 410 -1.51 -4.48 -9.34
C ILE A 410 -1.98 -3.13 -8.81
N ASP A 411 -1.84 -2.08 -9.62
CA ASP A 411 -2.32 -0.75 -9.26
C ASP A 411 -3.82 -0.60 -9.60
N LEU A 412 -4.44 0.48 -9.11
CA LEU A 412 -5.84 0.73 -9.37
C LEU A 412 -6.18 1.00 -10.83
N THR A 413 -5.26 1.33 -11.73
CA THR A 413 -5.60 1.41 -13.16
C THR A 413 -5.82 0.03 -13.78
N GLY A 414 -5.21 -1.01 -13.20
CA GLY A 414 -5.26 -2.38 -13.71
C GLY A 414 -4.17 -2.68 -14.76
N TYR A 415 -3.24 -1.77 -15.03
CA TYR A 415 -2.22 -1.94 -16.07
C TYR A 415 -0.82 -2.27 -15.53
N ASN A 416 -0.48 -1.84 -14.31
CA ASN A 416 0.82 -2.10 -13.72
C ASN A 416 0.78 -3.36 -12.84
N GLU A 417 0.50 -4.51 -13.45
CA GLU A 417 0.59 -5.81 -12.78
C GLU A 417 2.04 -6.30 -12.76
N GLN A 418 2.55 -6.65 -11.58
CA GLN A 418 3.92 -7.13 -11.42
C GLN A 418 3.98 -8.37 -10.53
N LYS A 419 4.85 -9.31 -10.89
CA LYS A 419 5.19 -10.44 -10.02
C LYS A 419 6.17 -9.96 -8.95
N ILE A 420 5.87 -10.28 -7.69
CA ILE A 420 6.76 -9.97 -6.57
C ILE A 420 7.80 -11.10 -6.42
N PRO A 421 9.10 -10.78 -6.33
CA PRO A 421 10.14 -11.79 -6.20
C PRO A 421 10.07 -12.46 -4.82
N THR A 422 9.93 -13.79 -4.82
CA THR A 422 10.00 -14.62 -3.62
C THR A 422 10.91 -15.83 -3.89
N PRO A 423 11.69 -16.30 -2.90
CA PRO A 423 12.59 -17.45 -3.09
C PRO A 423 11.85 -18.79 -3.24
N SER A 424 10.58 -18.84 -2.87
CA SER A 424 9.73 -20.03 -2.85
C SER A 424 8.29 -19.66 -3.26
N TYR A 425 7.36 -20.61 -3.18
CA TYR A 425 5.94 -20.30 -3.37
C TYR A 425 5.46 -19.37 -2.26
N ALA A 426 4.45 -18.56 -2.57
CA ALA A 426 4.00 -17.52 -1.66
C ALA A 426 2.51 -17.23 -1.85
N SER A 427 1.77 -17.22 -0.75
CA SER A 427 0.32 -17.02 -0.68
C SER A 427 -0.07 -16.13 0.51
N ASP A 428 -1.36 -15.80 0.58
CA ASP A 428 -1.96 -15.07 1.71
C ASP A 428 -1.21 -13.79 2.13
N PRO A 429 -0.91 -12.85 1.21
CA PRO A 429 -0.20 -11.64 1.57
C PRO A 429 -1.03 -10.74 2.50
N ALA A 430 -0.34 -10.02 3.37
CA ALA A 430 -0.85 -8.87 4.09
C ALA A 430 0.18 -7.76 4.02
N TRP A 431 -0.23 -6.61 3.50
CA TRP A 431 0.58 -5.40 3.45
C TRP A 431 0.59 -4.71 4.80
N SER A 432 1.75 -4.23 5.24
CA SER A 432 1.85 -3.45 6.48
C SER A 432 1.25 -2.05 6.34
N PRO A 433 0.84 -1.43 7.44
CA PRO A 433 0.79 0.02 7.53
C PRO A 433 2.14 0.66 7.16
N SER A 434 2.15 1.98 6.96
CA SER A 434 3.39 2.76 6.84
C SER A 434 4.26 2.56 8.09
N LEU A 435 5.57 2.44 7.89
CA LEU A 435 6.54 2.34 8.97
C LEU A 435 6.91 3.76 9.41
N GLU A 436 6.25 4.28 10.44
CA GLU A 436 6.63 5.58 11.03
C GLU A 436 7.99 5.51 11.77
#